data_AF-A0A9N9KER3-F1
#
_entry.id   AF-A0A9N9KER3-F1
#
_cell.length_a   1.000
_cell.length_b   1.000
_cell.length_c   1.000
_cell.angle_alpha   90.00
_cell.angle_beta   90.00
_cell.angle_gamma   90.00
#
_symmetry.space_group_name_H-M   'P 1'
#
loop_
_entity.id
_entity.type
_entity.pdbx_description
1 polymer ?
#
loop_
_entity_poly.entity_id
_entity_poly.type
_entity_poly.pdbx_seq_one_letter_code
_entity_poly.pdbx_strand_id
1 'polypeptide(L)'
;IYNESNPFYVDTFQTPRSTSPPPKLSPFLQTIAIRVARLFGYYDLPIQALGVTRAMYQLCARQLEANREFYIDGKEIYIDINNIGCKLPDSFQTWFSITLLHVWMLMVRFRAEKDGKVYMQQLVNHLFDDAEWRMREIHGITSGRIITQYLKDYLAQFHGGVISYDEGLCKNDPVLAAALW
;
A
#
# COMPACT_ATOMS: atom_id res chain seq x y z
N ILE A 1 -13.03 14.31 -6.45
CA ILE A 1 -14.36 13.66 -6.42
C ILE A 1 -14.28 12.58 -5.37
N TYR A 2 -14.71 12.90 -4.15
CA TYR A 2 -14.84 11.92 -3.09
C TYR A 2 -16.04 11.05 -3.41
N ASN A 3 -15.87 9.75 -3.30
CA ASN A 3 -16.95 8.80 -3.36
C ASN A 3 -17.00 8.10 -2.02
N GLU A 4 -18.04 8.37 -1.22
CA GLU A 4 -18.26 7.77 0.10
C GLU A 4 -18.29 6.23 0.07
N SER A 5 -18.53 5.62 -1.10
CA SER A 5 -18.49 4.17 -1.28
C SER A 5 -17.08 3.56 -1.44
N ASN A 6 -16.02 4.38 -1.55
CA ASN A 6 -14.64 3.91 -1.66
C ASN A 6 -13.68 4.88 -0.91
N PRO A 7 -13.45 4.69 0.40
CA PRO A 7 -12.65 5.59 1.25
C PRO A 7 -11.12 5.45 1.06
N PHE A 8 -10.69 4.70 0.05
CA PHE A 8 -9.27 4.48 -0.27
C PHE A 8 -8.80 5.53 -1.28
N TYR A 9 -7.48 5.66 -1.45
CA TYR A 9 -6.84 6.45 -2.51
C TYR A 9 -7.67 6.39 -3.81
N VAL A 10 -8.47 7.44 -4.04
CA VAL A 10 -9.29 7.52 -5.24
C VAL A 10 -8.32 7.90 -6.32
N ASP A 11 -8.12 6.93 -7.19
CA ASP A 11 -7.19 7.00 -8.28
C ASP A 11 -7.31 8.31 -9.08
N THR A 12 -6.39 9.25 -8.84
CA THR A 12 -6.23 10.44 -9.68
C THR A 12 -5.65 10.10 -11.06
N PHE A 13 -5.14 8.88 -11.23
CA PHE A 13 -4.60 8.27 -12.44
C PHE A 13 -5.32 6.97 -12.80
N GLN A 14 -6.63 7.06 -13.06
CA GLN A 14 -7.47 6.02 -13.66
C GLN A 14 -6.98 4.60 -13.37
N THR A 15 -7.52 3.96 -12.34
CA THR A 15 -7.36 2.50 -12.17
C THR A 15 -7.77 1.95 -13.52
N PRO A 16 -7.09 0.95 -14.11
CA PRO A 16 -7.63 0.33 -15.31
C PRO A 16 -9.04 -0.12 -14.93
N ARG A 17 -10.06 0.67 -15.33
CA ARG A 17 -11.47 0.30 -15.20
C ARG A 17 -11.50 -1.08 -15.77
N SER A 18 -12.13 -2.05 -15.10
CA SER A 18 -12.38 -3.40 -15.65
C SER A 18 -12.51 -3.31 -17.16
N THR A 19 -11.40 -3.51 -17.87
CA THR A 19 -11.35 -3.10 -19.27
C THR A 19 -12.14 -4.18 -19.96
N SER A 20 -13.20 -3.80 -20.67
CA SER A 20 -13.73 -4.68 -21.70
C SER A 20 -12.53 -5.22 -22.50
N PRO A 21 -12.53 -6.52 -22.86
CA PRO A 21 -11.38 -7.11 -23.53
C PRO A 21 -10.99 -6.22 -24.72
N PRO A 22 -9.70 -5.89 -24.88
CA PRO A 22 -9.28 -4.96 -25.91
C PRO A 22 -9.80 -5.45 -27.27
N PRO A 23 -10.29 -4.55 -28.14
CA PRO A 23 -10.81 -4.93 -29.43
C PRO A 23 -9.74 -5.76 -30.18
N LYS A 24 -10.14 -6.90 -30.75
CA LYS A 24 -9.23 -7.80 -31.46
C LYS A 24 -8.65 -7.09 -32.68
N LEU A 25 -7.43 -6.58 -32.56
CA LEU A 25 -6.66 -6.00 -33.66
C LEU A 25 -6.26 -7.09 -34.67
N SER A 26 -6.03 -6.73 -35.93
CA SER A 26 -5.51 -7.67 -36.93
C SER A 26 -4.08 -8.12 -36.59
N PRO A 27 -3.64 -9.34 -36.98
CA PRO A 27 -2.32 -9.87 -36.61
C PRO A 27 -1.14 -8.96 -37.00
N PHE A 28 -1.28 -8.25 -38.12
CA PHE A 28 -0.29 -7.29 -38.60
C PHE A 28 -0.22 -6.04 -37.71
N LEU A 29 -1.37 -5.45 -37.39
CA LEU A 29 -1.43 -4.27 -36.51
C LEU A 29 -0.96 -4.60 -35.09
N GLN A 30 -1.21 -5.82 -34.59
CA GLN A 30 -0.65 -6.29 -33.31
C GLN A 30 0.88 -6.29 -33.32
N THR A 31 1.50 -6.74 -34.40
CA THR A 31 2.96 -6.79 -34.52
C THR A 31 3.57 -5.40 -34.53
N ILE A 32 2.95 -4.46 -35.25
CA ILE A 32 3.36 -3.04 -35.26
C ILE A 32 3.19 -2.44 -33.86
N ALA A 33 2.04 -2.65 -33.23
CA ALA A 33 1.75 -2.14 -31.90
C ALA A 33 2.76 -2.62 -30.85
N ILE A 34 3.13 -3.91 -30.87
CA ILE A 34 4.15 -4.45 -29.95
C ILE A 34 5.52 -3.80 -30.19
N ARG A 35 5.92 -3.58 -31.45
CA ARG A 35 7.19 -2.93 -31.76
C ARG A 35 7.21 -1.47 -31.31
N VAL A 36 6.11 -0.75 -31.55
CA VAL A 36 5.93 0.63 -31.07
C VAL A 36 5.97 0.65 -29.54
N ALA A 37 5.24 -0.23 -28.86
CA ALA A 37 5.23 -0.33 -27.40
C ALA A 37 6.62 -0.62 -26.82
N ARG A 38 7.41 -1.50 -27.46
CA ARG A 38 8.82 -1.73 -27.07
C ARG A 38 9.70 -0.49 -27.28
N LEU A 39 9.52 0.22 -28.40
CA LEU A 39 10.28 1.43 -28.69
C LEU A 39 10.02 2.53 -27.64
N PHE A 40 8.79 2.62 -27.17
CA PHE A 40 8.37 3.57 -26.12
C PHE A 40 8.65 3.08 -24.69
N GLY A 41 9.34 1.95 -24.51
CA GLY A 41 9.71 1.46 -23.18
C GLY A 41 8.54 0.90 -22.37
N TYR A 42 7.41 0.54 -22.98
CA TYR A 42 6.25 -0.01 -22.25
C TYR A 42 6.58 -1.30 -21.49
N TYR A 43 7.58 -2.05 -21.97
CA TYR A 43 8.08 -3.26 -21.32
C TYR A 43 9.24 -2.98 -20.37
N ASP A 44 9.55 -1.73 -20.09
CA ASP A 44 10.58 -1.38 -19.12
C ASP A 44 10.12 -1.80 -17.72
N LEU A 45 11.05 -2.39 -16.98
CA LEU A 45 10.82 -2.95 -15.66
C LEU A 45 10.12 -1.98 -14.69
N PRO A 46 10.49 -0.68 -14.62
CA PRO A 46 9.80 0.28 -13.74
C PRO A 46 8.33 0.49 -14.10
N ILE A 47 7.98 0.50 -15.39
CA ILE A 47 6.60 0.71 -15.85
C ILE A 47 5.74 -0.50 -15.50
N GLN A 48 6.27 -1.71 -15.72
CA GLN A 48 5.57 -2.94 -15.33
C GLN A 48 5.43 -3.04 -13.81
N ALA A 49 6.50 -2.72 -13.07
CA ALA A 49 6.50 -2.71 -11.61
C ALA A 49 5.46 -1.75 -11.06
N LEU A 50 5.27 -0.57 -11.66
CA LEU A 50 4.25 0.39 -11.25
C LEU A 50 2.85 -0.24 -11.22
N GLY A 51 2.43 -0.89 -12.31
CA GLY A 51 1.11 -1.50 -12.42
C GLY A 51 0.89 -2.67 -11.45
N VAL A 52 1.88 -3.56 -11.33
CA VAL A 52 1.79 -4.75 -10.46
C VAL A 52 1.78 -4.34 -8.98
N THR A 53 2.71 -3.49 -8.57
CA THR A 53 2.83 -3.04 -7.17
C THR A 53 1.63 -2.22 -6.73
N ARG A 54 1.01 -1.48 -7.64
CA ARG A 54 -0.21 -0.72 -7.38
C ARG A 54 -1.36 -1.62 -6.95
N ALA A 55 -1.62 -2.68 -7.72
CA ALA A 55 -2.68 -3.63 -7.39
C ALA A 55 -2.41 -4.27 -6.02
N MET A 56 -1.17 -4.64 -5.73
CA MET A 56 -0.79 -5.21 -4.43
C MET A 56 -0.95 -4.19 -3.29
N TYR A 57 -0.52 -2.93 -3.48
CA TYR A 57 -0.67 -1.88 -2.48
C TYR A 57 -2.14 -1.61 -2.14
N GLN A 58 -3.03 -1.60 -3.14
CA GLN A 58 -4.47 -1.47 -2.92
C GLN A 58 -5.01 -2.57 -2.01
N LEU A 59 -4.44 -3.79 -2.09
CA LEU A 59 -4.79 -4.88 -1.18
C LEU A 59 -4.33 -4.62 0.26
N CYS A 60 -3.17 -3.98 0.44
CA CYS A 60 -2.68 -3.57 1.74
C CYS A 60 -3.54 -2.46 2.35
N ALA A 61 -3.83 -1.42 1.57
CA ALA A 61 -4.57 -0.25 2.02
C ALA A 61 -6.02 -0.57 2.46
N ARG A 62 -6.63 -1.61 1.88
CA ARG A 62 -7.97 -2.09 2.27
C ARG A 62 -8.00 -2.90 3.56
N GLN A 63 -6.87 -3.34 4.09
CA GLN A 63 -6.88 -4.32 5.17
C GLN A 63 -7.47 -3.76 6.47
N LEU A 64 -7.18 -2.49 6.81
CA LEU A 64 -7.75 -1.87 8.02
C LEU A 64 -9.27 -1.88 7.95
N GLU A 65 -9.84 -1.37 6.86
CA GLU A 65 -11.29 -1.27 6.68
C GLU A 65 -11.95 -2.65 6.60
N ALA A 66 -11.34 -3.58 5.86
CA ALA A 66 -11.87 -4.94 5.71
C ALA A 66 -11.93 -5.70 7.05
N ASN A 67 -11.10 -5.34 8.03
CA ASN A 67 -11.07 -5.96 9.35
C ASN A 67 -11.28 -4.91 10.46
N ARG A 68 -12.09 -3.89 10.19
CA ARG A 68 -12.35 -2.79 11.12
C ARG A 68 -12.87 -3.27 12.47
N GLU A 69 -13.70 -4.34 12.46
CA GLU A 69 -14.22 -4.99 13.68
C GLU A 69 -13.09 -5.51 14.59
N PHE A 70 -12.02 -6.06 14.00
CA PHE A 70 -10.88 -6.59 14.73
C PHE A 70 -9.94 -5.48 15.22
N TYR A 71 -9.60 -4.53 14.35
CA TYR A 71 -8.60 -3.50 14.67
C TYR A 71 -9.14 -2.38 15.56
N ILE A 72 -10.33 -1.84 15.25
CA ILE A 72 -10.86 -0.62 15.87
C ILE A 72 -12.02 -0.93 16.80
N ASP A 73 -13.09 -1.52 16.28
CA ASP A 73 -14.37 -1.56 17.01
C ASP A 73 -14.35 -2.54 18.19
N GLY A 74 -13.45 -3.52 18.16
CA GLY A 74 -13.15 -4.43 19.28
C GLY A 74 -14.40 -4.86 20.04
N LYS A 75 -15.23 -5.68 19.39
CA LYS A 75 -16.58 -6.06 19.83
C LYS A 75 -16.70 -6.14 21.36
N GLU A 76 -17.40 -5.17 21.94
CA GLU A 76 -17.59 -5.04 23.39
C GLU A 76 -18.56 -6.08 23.99
N ILE A 77 -19.16 -6.92 23.13
CA ILE A 77 -20.24 -7.81 23.53
C ILE A 77 -19.69 -9.21 23.79
N TYR A 78 -19.53 -9.48 25.09
CA TYR A 78 -19.08 -10.70 25.75
C TYR A 78 -17.56 -10.92 25.83
N ILE A 79 -17.09 -11.04 27.07
CA ILE A 79 -15.74 -11.46 27.48
C ILE A 79 -15.55 -12.90 27.02
N ASP A 80 -15.26 -13.08 25.74
CA ASP A 80 -14.70 -14.32 25.22
C ASP A 80 -13.19 -14.12 25.12
N ILE A 81 -12.45 -14.89 25.91
CA ILE A 81 -10.99 -15.02 25.84
C ILE A 81 -10.48 -15.36 24.43
N ASN A 82 -11.38 -15.77 23.52
CA ASN A 82 -11.09 -16.07 22.13
C ASN A 82 -11.36 -14.92 21.14
N ASN A 83 -11.86 -13.74 21.58
CA ASN A 83 -12.19 -12.63 20.66
C ASN A 83 -11.71 -11.26 21.19
N ILE A 84 -10.39 -11.14 21.38
CA ILE A 84 -9.72 -9.91 21.80
C ILE A 84 -9.39 -9.09 20.56
N GLY A 85 -10.26 -8.15 20.18
CA GLY A 85 -9.91 -7.13 19.20
C GLY A 85 -8.81 -6.19 19.73
N CYS A 86 -8.02 -5.59 18.84
CA CYS A 86 -6.87 -4.76 19.20
C CYS A 86 -7.27 -3.42 19.84
N LYS A 87 -8.51 -2.94 19.62
CA LYS A 87 -9.05 -1.67 20.15
C LYS A 87 -8.12 -0.47 19.87
N LEU A 88 -7.56 -0.43 18.67
CA LEU A 88 -6.71 0.66 18.23
C LEU A 88 -7.55 1.92 17.98
N PRO A 89 -7.00 3.12 18.26
CA PRO A 89 -7.72 4.36 17.98
C PRO A 89 -7.98 4.50 16.46
N ASP A 90 -9.17 4.95 16.07
CA ASP A 90 -9.47 5.25 14.66
C ASP A 90 -8.74 6.54 14.25
N SER A 91 -7.51 6.39 13.77
CA SER A 91 -6.61 7.50 13.48
C SER A 91 -5.76 7.21 12.24
N PHE A 92 -5.23 8.28 11.63
CA PHE A 92 -4.27 8.16 10.53
C PHE A 92 -3.05 7.32 10.91
N GLN A 93 -2.56 7.45 12.15
CA GLN A 93 -1.42 6.68 12.64
C GLN A 93 -1.72 5.18 12.65
N THR A 94 -2.92 4.78 13.06
CA THR A 94 -3.38 3.38 13.04
C THR A 94 -3.44 2.86 11.61
N TRP A 95 -4.03 3.63 10.70
CA TRP A 95 -4.04 3.30 9.27
C TRP A 95 -2.62 3.12 8.72
N PHE A 96 -1.71 4.05 9.01
CA PHE A 96 -0.34 4.00 8.50
C PHE A 96 0.40 2.78 9.04
N SER A 97 0.28 2.48 10.34
CA SER A 97 0.97 1.36 11.00
C SER A 97 0.50 0.00 10.46
N ILE A 98 -0.81 -0.20 10.32
CA ILE A 98 -1.38 -1.43 9.75
C ILE A 98 -1.01 -1.57 8.28
N THR A 99 -1.11 -0.49 7.49
CA THR A 99 -0.74 -0.52 6.06
C THR A 99 0.75 -0.80 5.89
N LEU A 100 1.60 -0.19 6.72
CA LEU A 100 3.05 -0.40 6.75
C LEU A 100 3.41 -1.86 7.01
N LEU A 101 2.74 -2.52 7.95
CA LEU A 101 2.94 -3.95 8.22
C LEU A 101 2.69 -4.79 6.96
N HIS A 102 1.60 -4.51 6.23
CA HIS A 102 1.26 -5.22 5.00
C HIS A 102 2.23 -4.93 3.86
N VAL A 103 2.66 -3.68 3.73
CA VAL A 103 3.70 -3.28 2.77
C VAL A 103 5.03 -3.99 3.10
N TRP A 104 5.41 -4.07 4.37
CA TRP A 104 6.61 -4.78 4.81
C TRP A 104 6.56 -6.27 4.46
N MET A 105 5.42 -6.96 4.68
CA MET A 105 5.27 -8.36 4.29
C MET A 105 5.49 -8.57 2.77
N LEU A 106 4.98 -7.67 1.94
CA LEU A 106 5.25 -7.69 0.50
C LEU A 106 6.72 -7.40 0.17
N MET A 107 7.34 -6.44 0.87
CA MET A 107 8.77 -6.15 0.70
C MET A 107 9.62 -7.38 1.01
N VAL A 108 9.35 -8.08 2.11
CA VAL A 108 10.04 -9.34 2.46
C VAL A 108 9.91 -10.36 1.33
N ARG A 109 8.70 -10.52 0.76
CA ARG A 109 8.48 -11.43 -0.39
C ARG A 109 9.25 -11.00 -1.64
N PHE A 110 9.37 -9.70 -1.91
CA PHE A 110 10.12 -9.18 -3.05
C PHE A 110 11.64 -9.30 -2.89
N ARG A 111 12.19 -9.36 -1.66
CA ARG A 111 13.65 -9.54 -1.46
C ARG A 111 14.17 -10.85 -2.06
N ALA A 112 13.32 -11.86 -2.23
CA ALA A 112 13.67 -13.12 -2.87
C ALA A 112 13.63 -13.06 -4.42
N GLU A 113 13.08 -12.00 -5.02
CA GLU A 113 12.92 -11.86 -6.46
C GLU A 113 14.10 -11.11 -7.10
N LYS A 114 14.49 -11.52 -8.32
CA LYS A 114 15.64 -10.96 -9.04
C LYS A 114 15.56 -9.45 -9.24
N ASP A 115 14.37 -8.95 -9.59
CA ASP A 115 14.07 -7.54 -9.85
C ASP A 115 13.39 -6.85 -8.66
N GLY A 116 13.35 -7.51 -7.50
CA GLY A 116 12.55 -7.11 -6.33
C GLY A 116 12.82 -5.70 -5.82
N LYS A 117 14.04 -5.16 -6.01
CA LYS A 117 14.38 -3.79 -5.62
C LYS A 117 13.51 -2.74 -6.32
N VAL A 118 13.24 -2.92 -7.62
CA VAL A 118 12.42 -1.98 -8.39
C VAL A 118 10.96 -2.05 -7.91
N TYR A 119 10.45 -3.26 -7.67
CA TYR A 119 9.11 -3.46 -7.13
C TYR A 119 8.96 -2.89 -5.71
N MET A 120 9.93 -3.11 -4.82
CA MET A 120 9.92 -2.53 -3.47
C MET A 120 9.92 -1.00 -3.52
N GLN A 121 10.73 -0.38 -4.38
CA GLN A 121 10.74 1.08 -4.52
C GLN A 121 9.38 1.61 -4.96
N GLN A 122 8.76 1.00 -5.98
CA GLN A 122 7.43 1.41 -6.43
C GLN A 122 6.36 1.20 -5.36
N LEU A 123 6.44 0.10 -4.59
CA LEU A 123 5.52 -0.17 -3.50
C LEU A 123 5.59 0.89 -2.39
N VAL A 124 6.80 1.30 -2.02
CA VAL A 124 7.02 2.36 -1.03
C VAL A 124 6.55 3.72 -1.56
N ASN A 125 6.76 4.01 -2.85
CA ASN A 125 6.22 5.22 -3.47
C ASN A 125 4.69 5.27 -3.33
N HIS A 126 3.98 4.18 -3.66
CA HIS A 126 2.52 4.12 -3.50
C HIS A 126 2.04 4.38 -2.06
N LEU A 127 2.76 3.88 -1.06
CA LEU A 127 2.46 4.14 0.35
C LEU A 127 2.52 5.64 0.70
N PHE A 128 3.59 6.32 0.27
CA PHE A 128 3.76 7.74 0.58
C PHE A 128 2.89 8.65 -0.29
N ASP A 129 2.58 8.25 -1.53
CA ASP A 129 1.61 8.94 -2.39
C ASP A 129 0.20 8.88 -1.77
N ASP A 130 -0.20 7.73 -1.22
CA ASP A 130 -1.48 7.58 -0.51
C ASP A 130 -1.47 8.38 0.81
N ALA A 131 -0.36 8.34 1.56
CA ALA A 131 -0.21 9.14 2.77
C ALA A 131 -0.36 10.65 2.49
N GLU A 132 0.32 11.17 1.46
CA GLU A 132 0.19 12.56 1.03
C GLU A 132 -1.24 12.88 0.59
N TRP A 133 -1.84 12.03 -0.23
CA TRP A 133 -3.21 12.22 -0.71
C TRP A 133 -4.19 12.29 0.47
N ARG A 134 -4.12 11.36 1.43
CA ARG A 134 -4.96 11.38 2.63
C ARG A 134 -4.75 12.61 3.50
N MET A 135 -3.52 13.10 3.64
CA MET A 135 -3.24 14.35 4.38
C MET A 135 -3.92 15.56 3.72
N ARG A 136 -3.88 15.65 2.39
CA ARG A 136 -4.50 16.75 1.63
C ARG A 136 -6.01 16.64 1.64
N GLU A 137 -6.49 15.46 1.32
CA GLU A 137 -7.88 15.21 1.02
C GLU A 137 -8.68 14.96 2.31
N ILE A 138 -8.36 13.91 3.07
CA ILE A 138 -9.13 13.55 4.27
C ILE A 138 -8.94 14.56 5.40
N HIS A 139 -7.71 15.02 5.61
CA HIS A 139 -7.38 15.93 6.71
C HIS A 139 -7.39 17.42 6.32
N GLY A 140 -7.64 17.74 5.04
CA GLY A 140 -7.77 19.12 4.56
C GLY A 140 -6.51 19.97 4.69
N ILE A 141 -5.32 19.37 4.80
CA ILE A 141 -4.07 20.11 4.99
C ILE A 141 -3.68 20.77 3.65
N THR A 142 -3.82 22.09 3.55
CA THR A 142 -3.48 22.83 2.33
C THR A 142 -1.98 23.16 2.24
N SER A 143 -1.31 23.31 3.38
CA SER A 143 0.09 23.74 3.43
C SER A 143 1.04 22.62 3.02
N GLY A 144 1.70 22.77 1.87
CA GLY A 144 2.69 21.82 1.37
C GLY A 144 3.86 21.62 2.36
N ARG A 145 4.31 22.68 3.05
CA ARG A 145 5.39 22.58 4.04
C ARG A 145 5.03 21.65 5.20
N ILE A 146 3.79 21.71 5.67
CA ILE A 146 3.30 20.86 6.77
C ILE A 146 3.27 19.40 6.32
N ILE A 147 2.75 19.14 5.11
CA ILE A 147 2.73 17.79 4.52
C ILE A 147 4.14 17.23 4.37
N THR A 148 5.08 18.00 3.81
CA THR A 148 6.47 17.56 3.69
C THR A 148 7.12 17.25 5.04
N GLN A 149 6.77 18.00 6.09
CA GLN A 149 7.26 17.71 7.44
C GLN A 149 6.69 16.38 7.96
N TYR A 150 5.37 16.18 7.88
CA TYR A 150 4.75 14.93 8.29
C TYR A 150 5.27 13.74 7.49
N LEU A 151 5.42 13.86 6.17
CA LEU A 151 5.96 12.78 5.34
C LEU A 151 7.38 12.39 5.77
N LYS A 152 8.22 13.34 6.20
CA LYS A 152 9.55 13.02 6.76
C LYS A 152 9.43 12.26 8.08
N ASP A 153 8.50 12.65 8.93
CA ASP A 153 8.26 11.97 10.21
C ASP A 153 7.77 10.52 9.96
N TYR A 154 6.84 10.33 9.02
CA TYR A 154 6.38 9.00 8.61
C TYR A 154 7.45 8.19 7.87
N LEU A 155 8.37 8.84 7.15
CA LEU A 155 9.52 8.16 6.55
C LEU A 155 10.48 7.62 7.61
N ALA A 156 10.72 8.37 8.68
CA ALA A 156 11.47 7.89 9.82
C ALA A 156 10.77 6.69 10.50
N GLN A 157 9.44 6.77 10.68
CA GLN A 157 8.65 5.65 11.21
C GLN A 157 8.69 4.42 10.30
N PHE A 158 8.60 4.61 8.98
CA PHE A 158 8.72 3.53 8.00
C PHE A 158 10.04 2.79 8.15
N HIS A 159 11.16 3.52 8.19
CA HIS A 159 12.47 2.89 8.34
C HIS A 159 12.64 2.21 9.70
N GLY A 160 12.17 2.84 10.78
CA GLY A 160 12.17 2.25 12.12
C GLY A 160 11.37 0.95 12.17
N GLY A 161 10.16 0.95 11.61
CA GLY A 161 9.29 -0.23 11.52
C GLY A 161 9.89 -1.35 10.69
N VAL A 162 10.45 -1.05 9.51
CA VAL A 162 11.10 -2.08 8.67
C VAL A 162 12.25 -2.75 9.41
N ILE A 163 13.07 -1.98 10.13
CA ILE A 163 14.19 -2.53 10.92
C ILE A 163 13.68 -3.38 12.09
N SER A 164 12.67 -2.91 12.84
CA SER A 164 12.13 -3.66 13.98
C SER A 164 11.44 -4.95 13.54
N TYR A 165 10.70 -4.93 12.43
CA TYR A 165 10.05 -6.13 11.88
C TYR A 165 11.07 -7.13 11.33
N ASP A 166 12.11 -6.66 10.61
CA ASP A 166 13.20 -7.52 10.13
C ASP A 166 13.94 -8.18 11.32
N GLU A 167 14.18 -7.43 12.41
CA GLU A 167 14.78 -7.96 13.63
C GLU A 167 13.89 -8.97 14.34
N GLY A 168 12.60 -8.67 14.49
CA GLY A 168 11.62 -9.56 15.10
C GLY A 168 11.47 -10.88 14.35
N LEU A 169 11.40 -10.81 13.01
CA LEU A 169 11.28 -11.98 12.14
C LEU A 169 12.50 -12.91 12.23
N CYS A 170 13.71 -12.36 12.35
CA CYS A 170 14.95 -13.14 12.43
C CYS A 170 15.25 -13.71 13.83
N LYS A 171 14.67 -13.14 14.89
CA LYS A 171 15.01 -13.49 16.29
C LYS A 171 14.03 -14.49 16.89
N ASN A 172 12.97 -14.01 17.53
CA ASN A 172 12.02 -14.82 18.31
C ASN A 172 10.64 -14.15 18.35
N ASP A 173 9.59 -14.95 18.55
CA ASP A 173 8.20 -14.49 18.60
C ASP A 173 7.93 -13.32 19.57
N PRO A 174 8.51 -13.27 20.79
CA PRO A 174 8.29 -12.12 21.69
C PRO A 174 8.88 -10.81 21.15
N VAL A 175 9.98 -10.88 20.40
CA VAL A 175 10.59 -9.70 19.77
C VAL A 175 9.72 -9.21 18.62
N LEU A 176 9.17 -10.13 17.83
CA LEU A 176 8.21 -9.78 16.78
C LEU A 176 6.92 -9.20 17.37
N ALA A 177 6.39 -9.78 18.45
CA ALA A 177 5.22 -9.25 19.15
C ALA A 177 5.48 -7.84 19.69
N ALA A 178 6.67 -7.59 20.26
CA ALA A 178 7.08 -6.27 20.73
C ALA A 178 7.33 -5.26 19.60
N ALA A 179 7.65 -5.72 18.38
CA ALA A 179 7.78 -4.84 17.23
C ALA A 179 6.40 -4.43 16.66
N LEU A 180 5.38 -5.27 16.82
CA LEU A 180 4.01 -5.02 16.35
C LEU A 180 3.20 -4.11 17.27
N TRP A 181 3.53 -4.06 18.56
CA TRP A 181 2.77 -3.36 19.61
C TRP A 181 3.52 -2.14 20.14
#